data_AF-A0A7R9M1P2-F1
#
_entry.id   AF-A0A7R9M1P2-F1
#
_cell.length_a   1.000
_cell.length_b   1.000
_cell.length_c   1.000
_cell.angle_alpha   90.00
_cell.angle_beta   90.00
_cell.angle_gamma   90.00
#
_symmetry.space_group_name_H-M   'P 1'
#
loop_
_entity.id
_entity.type
_entity.pdbx_description
1 polymer ?
#
loop_
_entity_poly.entity_id
_entity_poly.type
_entity_poly.pdbx_seq_one_letter_code
_entity_poly.pdbx_strand_id
1 'polypeptide(L)'
;NATSDEEFQNSLQETLKTISEKAQTVVGQDNNLSEEELAKIWSNLGIGGEEEADGGSGFANLMPLMTNMMQNLLSKELLYPALSELAEKYPVYLNENKDSLSAEDLKRYTKQMELMKEVCNEFDAELPEDTEAVKKERFQRILSVMQSM
;
A
#
# COMPACT_ATOMS: atom_id res chain seq x y z
N ASN A 1 17.54 -0.14 20.76
CA ASN A 1 17.14 1.18 20.25
C ASN A 1 15.68 1.11 19.86
N ALA A 2 14.76 1.52 20.74
CA ALA A 2 13.32 1.54 20.44
C ALA A 2 12.92 2.74 19.55
N THR A 3 13.71 3.82 19.59
CA THR A 3 13.43 5.07 18.90
C THR A 3 13.50 4.97 17.37
N SER A 4 14.37 4.12 16.83
CA SER A 4 14.53 3.95 15.37
C SER A 4 13.45 3.08 14.73
N ASP A 5 12.91 2.11 15.49
CA ASP A 5 11.76 1.31 15.07
C ASP A 5 10.48 2.15 15.11
N GLU A 6 10.36 3.01 16.11
CA GLU A 6 9.27 3.99 16.20
C GLU A 6 9.37 5.02 15.08
N GLU A 7 10.56 5.55 14.76
CA GLU A 7 10.78 6.45 13.61
C GLU A 7 10.48 5.77 12.27
N PHE A 8 10.85 4.50 12.09
CA PHE A 8 10.55 3.75 10.87
C PHE A 8 9.05 3.43 10.75
N GLN A 9 8.41 3.00 11.84
CA GLN A 9 6.96 2.80 11.87
C GLN A 9 6.22 4.12 11.69
N ASN A 10 6.71 5.22 12.26
CA ASN A 10 6.17 6.56 12.06
C ASN A 10 6.35 7.00 10.61
N SER A 11 7.49 6.71 9.99
CA SER A 11 7.73 7.00 8.57
C SER A 11 6.85 6.15 7.65
N LEU A 12 6.62 4.88 7.99
CA LEU A 12 5.69 4.01 7.28
C LEU A 12 4.25 4.51 7.45
N GLN A 13 3.84 4.87 8.66
CA GLN A 13 2.53 5.45 8.96
C GLN A 13 2.34 6.81 8.28
N GLU A 14 3.37 7.65 8.23
CA GLU A 14 3.35 8.94 7.55
C GLU A 14 3.29 8.76 6.04
N THR A 15 3.98 7.74 5.50
CA THR A 15 3.87 7.35 4.10
C THR A 15 2.47 6.84 3.77
N LEU A 16 1.92 5.95 4.60
CA LEU A 16 0.53 5.46 4.49
C LEU A 16 -0.48 6.60 4.61
N LYS A 17 -0.24 7.56 5.50
CA LYS A 17 -1.06 8.74 5.69
C LYS A 17 -0.96 9.69 4.49
N THR A 18 0.23 9.90 3.95
CA THR A 18 0.46 10.70 2.73
C THR A 18 -0.22 10.05 1.53
N ILE A 19 -0.14 8.72 1.42
CA ILE A 19 -0.86 7.93 0.42
C ILE A 19 -2.37 8.10 0.61
N SER A 20 -2.86 8.04 1.85
CA SER A 20 -4.26 8.27 2.21
C SER A 20 -4.75 9.68 1.86
N GLU A 21 -3.98 10.72 2.17
CA GLU A 21 -4.28 12.12 1.86
C GLU A 21 -4.24 12.38 0.34
N LYS A 22 -3.26 11.80 -0.36
CA LYS A 22 -3.21 11.84 -1.83
C LYS A 22 -4.38 11.09 -2.45
N ALA A 23 -4.78 9.96 -1.88
CA ALA A 23 -5.98 9.24 -2.31
C ALA A 23 -7.25 10.05 -2.08
N GLN A 24 -7.40 10.78 -0.96
CA GLN A 24 -8.53 11.70 -0.75
C GLN A 24 -8.61 12.78 -1.83
N THR A 25 -7.46 13.31 -2.23
CA THR A 25 -7.37 14.33 -3.29
C THR A 25 -7.78 13.75 -4.66
N VAL A 26 -7.36 12.52 -4.96
CA VAL A 26 -7.71 11.80 -6.20
C VAL A 26 -9.19 11.39 -6.22
N VAL A 27 -9.72 10.90 -5.10
CA VAL A 27 -11.13 10.49 -4.97
C VAL A 27 -12.08 11.69 -5.02
N GLY A 28 -11.67 12.85 -4.48
CA GLY A 28 -12.47 14.07 -4.50
C GLY A 28 -12.51 14.82 -5.84
N GLN A 29 -11.62 14.51 -6.79
CA GLN A 29 -11.57 15.17 -8.09
C GLN A 29 -12.24 14.39 -9.23
N ASP A 30 -12.24 13.06 -9.20
CA ASP A 30 -12.68 12.25 -10.35
C ASP A 30 -14.04 11.53 -10.16
N ASN A 31 -14.53 11.41 -8.94
CA ASN A 31 -15.82 10.77 -8.67
C ASN A 31 -16.70 11.69 -7.85
N ASN A 32 -17.92 11.91 -8.32
CA ASN A 32 -18.99 12.68 -7.69
C ASN A 32 -19.49 12.01 -6.38
N LEU A 33 -18.56 11.75 -5.46
CA LEU A 33 -18.80 11.14 -4.16
C LEU A 33 -18.93 12.25 -3.14
N SER A 34 -20.01 12.17 -2.37
CA SER A 34 -20.24 13.14 -1.31
C SER A 34 -19.26 12.94 -0.15
N GLU A 35 -18.99 14.03 0.58
CA GLU A 35 -18.20 14.02 1.83
C GLU A 35 -18.74 12.99 2.84
N GLU A 36 -20.06 12.74 2.81
CA GLU A 36 -20.75 11.77 3.66
C GLU A 36 -20.49 10.31 3.25
N GLU A 37 -20.39 10.02 1.95
CA GLU A 37 -20.00 8.71 1.44
C GLU A 37 -18.53 8.42 1.72
N LEU A 38 -17.68 9.42 1.59
CA LEU A 38 -16.28 9.34 2.01
C LEU A 38 -16.19 9.03 3.52
N ALA A 39 -16.88 9.79 4.37
CA ALA A 39 -16.88 9.57 5.82
C ALA A 39 -17.34 8.15 6.21
N LYS A 40 -18.36 7.62 5.52
CA LYS A 40 -18.83 6.23 5.72
C LYS A 40 -17.80 5.19 5.30
N ILE A 41 -17.07 5.43 4.20
CA ILE A 41 -15.96 4.56 3.77
C ILE A 41 -14.85 4.54 4.84
N TRP A 42 -14.46 5.70 5.36
CA TRP A 42 -13.41 5.83 6.39
C TRP A 42 -13.79 5.20 7.73
N SER A 43 -15.04 5.40 8.17
CA SER A 43 -15.57 4.77 9.39
C SER A 43 -15.60 3.24 9.25
N ASN A 44 -16.02 2.72 8.09
CA ASN A 44 -16.13 1.28 7.85
C ASN A 44 -14.79 0.58 7.53
N LEU A 45 -13.72 1.35 7.26
CA LEU A 45 -12.33 0.88 7.18
C LEU A 45 -11.61 0.89 8.54
N GLY A 46 -12.28 1.32 9.62
CA GLY A 46 -11.73 1.33 10.97
C GLY A 46 -10.71 2.45 11.24
N ILE A 47 -10.62 3.45 10.36
CA ILE A 47 -9.68 4.58 10.49
C ILE A 47 -10.29 5.75 11.29
N GLY A 48 -11.57 5.69 11.64
CA GLY A 48 -12.22 6.71 12.47
C GLY A 48 -13.42 6.19 13.24
N GLY A 49 -13.22 6.02 14.56
CA GLY A 49 -14.29 5.99 15.56
C GLY A 49 -14.98 4.63 15.73
N GLU A 50 -14.97 4.16 16.97
CA GLU A 50 -15.80 3.07 17.48
C GLU A 50 -17.28 3.36 17.22
N GLU A 51 -17.97 2.51 16.44
CA GLU A 51 -19.35 2.05 16.71
C GLU A 51 -19.81 1.04 15.64
N GLU A 52 -20.66 0.11 16.08
CA GLU A 52 -21.06 -1.14 15.43
C GLU A 52 -21.69 -0.94 14.03
N ALA A 53 -21.05 -1.49 12.99
CA ALA A 53 -21.60 -1.53 11.64
C ALA A 53 -22.55 -2.74 11.46
N ASP A 54 -23.85 -2.46 11.33
CA ASP A 54 -24.87 -3.41 10.86
C ASP A 54 -24.51 -3.89 9.43
N GLY A 55 -23.94 -5.08 9.38
CA GLY A 55 -23.30 -5.65 8.20
C GLY A 55 -24.31 -6.14 7.17
N GLY A 56 -24.16 -5.70 5.92
CA GLY A 56 -24.65 -6.49 4.78
C GLY A 56 -24.73 -5.78 3.44
N SER A 57 -25.17 -4.53 3.37
CA SER A 57 -25.51 -3.89 2.08
C SER A 57 -24.58 -2.74 1.67
N GLY A 58 -23.97 -2.03 2.62
CA GLY A 58 -23.04 -0.92 2.32
C GLY A 58 -21.69 -1.40 1.76
N PHE A 59 -21.09 -2.43 2.36
CA PHE A 59 -19.77 -2.93 1.96
C PHE A 59 -19.71 -3.44 0.51
N ALA A 60 -20.77 -4.13 0.05
CA ALA A 60 -20.85 -4.64 -1.32
C ALA A 60 -20.93 -3.51 -2.37
N ASN A 61 -21.54 -2.36 -2.02
CA ASN A 61 -21.61 -1.21 -2.91
C ASN A 61 -20.31 -0.39 -2.95
N LEU A 62 -19.43 -0.58 -1.96
CA LEU A 62 -18.12 0.09 -1.85
C LEU A 62 -16.97 -0.72 -2.45
N MET A 63 -17.17 -2.02 -2.73
CA MET A 63 -16.17 -2.88 -3.38
C MET A 63 -15.62 -2.32 -4.71
N PRO A 64 -16.45 -1.78 -5.63
CA PRO A 64 -15.95 -1.20 -6.88
C PRO A 64 -15.07 0.04 -6.64
N LEU A 65 -15.41 0.84 -5.62
CA LEU A 65 -14.67 2.03 -5.24
C LEU A 65 -13.34 1.70 -4.58
N MET A 66 -13.31 0.72 -3.66
CA MET A 66 -12.05 0.23 -3.08
C MET A 66 -11.15 -0.38 -4.16
N THR A 67 -11.73 -1.11 -5.12
CA THR A 67 -10.98 -1.68 -6.25
C THR A 67 -10.35 -0.57 -7.10
N ASN A 68 -11.09 0.51 -7.38
CA ASN A 68 -10.59 1.64 -8.15
C ASN A 68 -9.49 2.42 -7.39
N MET A 69 -9.67 2.65 -6.09
CA MET A 69 -8.67 3.30 -5.25
C MET A 69 -7.40 2.46 -5.17
N MET A 70 -7.52 1.14 -4.98
CA MET A 70 -6.38 0.22 -4.97
C MET A 70 -5.66 0.19 -6.33
N GLN A 71 -6.39 0.24 -7.45
CA GLN A 71 -5.78 0.36 -8.78
C GLN A 71 -4.93 1.63 -8.94
N ASN A 72 -5.43 2.76 -8.46
CA ASN A 72 -4.69 4.02 -8.51
C ASN A 72 -3.48 4.02 -7.56
N LEU A 73 -3.63 3.48 -6.35
CA LEU A 73 -2.56 3.40 -5.36
C LEU A 73 -1.45 2.45 -5.77
N LEU A 74 -1.81 1.32 -6.39
CA LEU A 74 -0.87 0.34 -6.91
C LEU A 74 -0.42 0.65 -8.34
N SER A 75 -0.67 1.87 -8.84
CA SER A 75 -0.16 2.30 -10.14
C SER A 75 1.35 2.47 -10.08
N LYS A 76 2.03 2.26 -11.22
CA LYS A 76 3.48 2.46 -11.34
C LYS A 76 3.89 3.87 -10.92
N GLU A 77 3.11 4.88 -11.27
CA GLU A 77 3.43 6.28 -10.99
C GLU A 77 3.49 6.60 -9.50
N LEU A 78 2.65 5.95 -8.69
CA LEU A 78 2.57 6.21 -7.26
C LEU A 78 3.40 5.21 -6.44
N LEU A 79 3.30 3.93 -6.78
CA LEU A 79 3.83 2.85 -5.96
C LEU A 79 5.32 2.60 -6.23
N TYR A 80 5.76 2.66 -7.49
CA TYR A 80 7.14 2.34 -7.84
C TYR A 80 8.17 3.25 -7.15
N PRO A 81 8.01 4.60 -7.12
CA PRO A 81 8.97 5.46 -6.43
C PRO A 81 9.08 5.15 -4.93
N ALA A 82 7.94 4.93 -4.26
CA ALA A 82 7.89 4.65 -2.84
C ALA A 82 8.56 3.31 -2.49
N LEU A 83 8.30 2.25 -3.27
CA LEU A 83 8.93 0.95 -3.04
C LEU A 83 10.40 0.92 -3.42
N SER A 84 10.80 1.60 -4.49
CA SER A 84 12.20 1.68 -4.90
C SER A 84 13.05 2.33 -3.81
N GLU A 85 12.57 3.44 -3.24
CA GLU A 85 13.26 4.13 -2.14
C GLU A 85 13.36 3.24 -0.89
N LEU A 86 12.29 2.53 -0.53
CA LEU A 86 12.31 1.59 0.58
C LEU A 86 13.25 0.41 0.33
N ALA A 87 13.25 -0.15 -0.88
CA ALA A 87 14.09 -1.28 -1.27
C ALA A 87 15.60 -0.94 -1.24
N GLU A 88 15.96 0.33 -1.46
CA GLU A 88 17.33 0.83 -1.32
C GLU A 88 17.73 1.03 0.16
N LYS A 89 16.82 1.51 1.01
CA LYS A 89 17.08 1.77 2.43
C LYS A 89 17.06 0.51 3.30
N TYR A 90 16.24 -0.47 2.95
CA TYR A 90 16.06 -1.71 3.73
C TYR A 90 17.34 -2.48 4.02
N PRO A 91 18.24 -2.72 3.04
CA PRO A 91 19.52 -3.40 3.28
C PRO A 91 20.39 -2.69 4.32
N VAL A 92 20.38 -1.35 4.31
CA VAL A 92 21.16 -0.53 5.24
C VAL A 92 20.62 -0.70 6.66
N TYR A 93 19.29 -0.55 6.83
CA TYR A 93 18.63 -0.75 8.12
C TYR A 93 18.85 -2.16 8.67
N LEU A 94 18.72 -3.19 7.84
CA LEU A 94 18.95 -4.58 8.24
C LEU A 94 20.38 -4.81 8.71
N ASN A 95 21.37 -4.24 8.02
CA ASN A 95 22.77 -4.40 8.39
C ASN A 95 23.13 -3.64 9.68
N GLU A 96 22.56 -2.45 9.88
CA GLU A 96 22.78 -1.63 11.08
C GLU A 96 22.10 -2.22 12.33
N ASN A 97 20.94 -2.85 12.16
CA ASN A 97 20.12 -3.35 13.27
C ASN A 97 20.17 -4.87 13.46
N LYS A 98 20.95 -5.61 12.65
CA LYS A 98 21.05 -7.08 12.72
C LYS A 98 21.32 -7.64 14.12
N ASP A 99 22.09 -6.92 14.94
CA ASP A 99 22.48 -7.36 16.28
C ASP A 99 21.43 -6.97 17.35
N SER A 100 20.52 -6.06 17.00
CA SER A 100 19.40 -5.61 17.85
C SER A 100 18.09 -6.31 17.52
N LEU A 101 17.94 -6.79 16.30
CA LEU A 101 16.74 -7.47 15.82
C LEU A 101 16.72 -8.95 16.25
N SER A 102 15.52 -9.45 16.57
CA SER A 102 15.33 -10.88 16.75
C SER A 102 15.51 -11.61 15.42
N ALA A 103 15.86 -12.90 15.46
CA ALA A 103 15.96 -13.71 14.25
C ALA A 103 14.64 -13.78 13.46
N GLU A 104 13.50 -13.66 14.14
CA GLU A 104 12.18 -13.64 13.53
C GLU A 104 11.92 -12.32 12.79
N ASP A 105 12.24 -11.19 13.41
CA ASP A 105 12.09 -9.87 12.78
C ASP A 105 13.03 -9.71 11.59
N LEU A 106 14.28 -10.17 11.73
CA LEU A 106 15.28 -10.13 10.66
C LEU A 106 14.80 -10.96 9.45
N LYS A 107 14.19 -12.13 9.69
CA LYS A 107 13.58 -12.95 8.63
C LYS A 107 12.36 -12.26 8.00
N ARG A 108 11.48 -11.66 8.80
CA ARG A 108 10.28 -10.95 8.33
C ARG A 108 10.66 -9.75 7.46
N TYR A 109 11.56 -8.90 7.94
CA TYR A 109 12.05 -7.71 7.23
C TYR A 109 12.83 -8.06 5.97
N THR A 110 13.63 -9.14 6.00
CA THR A 110 14.26 -9.66 4.78
C THR A 110 13.20 -10.08 3.76
N LYS A 111 12.15 -10.78 4.20
CA LYS A 111 11.08 -11.22 3.31
C LYS A 111 10.30 -10.03 2.72
N GLN A 112 9.99 -9.02 3.52
CA GLN A 112 9.32 -7.80 3.06
C GLN A 112 10.17 -7.07 2.00
N MET A 113 11.48 -6.92 2.23
CA MET A 113 12.40 -6.34 1.24
C MET A 113 12.40 -7.15 -0.07
N GLU A 114 12.41 -8.48 0.00
CA GLU A 114 12.34 -9.33 -1.20
C GLU A 114 11.05 -9.10 -2.00
N LEU A 115 9.91 -9.04 -1.31
CA LEU A 115 8.60 -8.78 -1.93
C LEU A 115 8.54 -7.38 -2.54
N MET A 116 9.08 -6.35 -1.86
CA MET A 116 9.16 -4.99 -2.41
C MET A 116 9.97 -4.95 -3.71
N LYS A 117 11.11 -5.65 -3.74
CA LYS A 117 11.94 -5.78 -4.95
C LYS A 117 11.21 -6.52 -6.08
N GLU A 118 10.44 -7.55 -5.74
CA GLU A 118 9.61 -8.27 -6.72
C GLU A 118 8.58 -7.35 -7.37
N VAL A 119 7.92 -6.49 -6.60
CA VAL A 119 7.00 -5.48 -7.16
C VAL A 119 7.72 -4.47 -8.05
N CYS A 120 8.88 -3.95 -7.61
CA CYS A 120 9.70 -3.06 -8.46
C CYS A 120 10.06 -3.73 -9.79
N ASN A 121 10.46 -5.00 -9.77
CA ASN A 121 10.79 -5.75 -10.99
C ASN A 121 9.59 -5.92 -11.94
N GLU A 122 8.38 -6.15 -11.41
CA GLU A 122 7.16 -6.24 -12.22
C GLU A 122 6.86 -4.90 -12.93
N PHE A 123 7.08 -3.78 -12.24
CA PHE A 123 6.97 -2.46 -12.84
C PHE A 123 8.08 -2.17 -13.86
N ASP A 124 9.31 -2.59 -13.61
CA ASP A 124 10.42 -2.42 -14.55
C ASP A 124 10.24 -3.25 -15.83
N ALA A 125 9.58 -4.40 -15.72
CA ALA A 125 9.21 -5.24 -16.85
C ALA A 125 8.04 -4.68 -17.69
N GLU A 126 7.48 -3.51 -17.35
CA GLU A 126 6.40 -2.86 -18.10
C GLU A 126 6.89 -2.19 -19.38
N LEU A 127 6.30 -2.61 -20.51
CA LEU A 127 6.55 -2.06 -21.83
C LEU A 127 5.35 -1.24 -22.33
N PRO A 128 5.58 -0.11 -23.04
CA PRO A 128 4.50 0.69 -23.61
C PRO A 128 3.61 -0.09 -24.59
N GLU A 129 4.18 -1.06 -25.31
CA GLU A 129 3.48 -1.94 -26.23
C GLU A 129 2.72 -3.11 -25.58
N ASP A 130 2.76 -3.25 -24.26
CA ASP A 130 2.05 -4.33 -23.56
C ASP A 130 0.53 -4.26 -23.84
N THR A 131 -0.04 -5.42 -24.15
CA THR A 131 -1.50 -5.54 -24.32
C THR A 131 -2.23 -5.35 -23.00
N GLU A 132 -3.50 -4.94 -23.07
CA GLU A 132 -4.35 -4.80 -21.87
C GLU A 132 -4.44 -6.09 -21.04
N ALA A 133 -4.36 -7.26 -21.68
CA ALA A 133 -4.31 -8.54 -20.98
C ALA A 133 -3.04 -8.67 -20.12
N VAL A 134 -1.88 -8.30 -20.68
CA VAL A 134 -0.58 -8.33 -19.97
C VAL A 134 -0.56 -7.33 -18.83
N LYS A 135 -1.06 -6.10 -19.04
CA LYS A 135 -1.17 -5.09 -17.98
C LYS A 135 -2.05 -5.56 -16.82
N LYS A 136 -3.19 -6.18 -17.13
CA LYS A 136 -4.10 -6.73 -16.11
C LYS A 136 -3.47 -7.88 -15.34
N GLU A 137 -2.74 -8.76 -16.02
CA GLU A 137 -2.02 -9.87 -15.37
C GLU A 137 -0.91 -9.35 -14.46
N ARG A 138 -0.12 -8.37 -14.92
CA ARG A 138 0.89 -7.68 -14.09
C ARG A 138 0.26 -7.05 -12.86
N PHE A 139 -0.85 -6.34 -13.01
CA PHE A 139 -1.58 -5.76 -11.89
C PHE A 139 -2.01 -6.83 -10.87
N GLN A 140 -2.53 -7.97 -11.33
CA GLN A 140 -2.90 -9.08 -10.44
C GLN A 140 -1.70 -9.66 -9.69
N ARG A 141 -0.54 -9.79 -10.35
CA ARG A 141 0.71 -10.22 -9.69
C ARG A 141 1.15 -9.22 -8.63
N ILE A 142 1.21 -7.93 -8.96
CA ILE A 142 1.56 -6.86 -8.02
C ILE A 142 0.63 -6.86 -6.81
N LEU A 143 -0.68 -6.97 -7.04
CA LEU A 143 -1.69 -7.05 -5.99
C LEU A 143 -1.46 -8.27 -5.08
N SER A 144 -1.18 -9.44 -5.67
CA SER A 144 -0.90 -10.66 -4.90
C SER A 144 0.36 -10.54 -4.04
N VAL A 145 1.42 -9.92 -4.57
CA VAL A 145 2.66 -9.70 -3.82
C VAL A 145 2.42 -8.71 -2.68
N MET A 146 1.64 -7.65 -2.93
CA MET A 146 1.25 -6.67 -1.90
C MET A 146 0.40 -7.27 -0.79
N GLN A 147 -0.48 -8.22 -1.11
CA GLN A 147 -1.25 -8.96 -0.10
C GLN A 147 -0.39 -9.92 0.73
N SER A 148 0.81 -10.27 0.24
CA SER A 148 1.73 -11.21 0.87
C SER A 148 2.84 -10.53 1.70
N MET A 149 2.95 -9.19 1.66
CA MET A 149 3.85 -8.39 2.50
C MET A 149 3.36 -8.26 3.94
#